data_AF-A0A7S3TAR2-F1
#
_entry.id   AF-A0A7S3TAR2-F1
#
_cell.length_a   1.000
_cell.length_b   1.000
_cell.length_c   1.000
_cell.angle_alpha   90.00
_cell.angle_beta   90.00
_cell.angle_gamma   90.00
#
_symmetry.space_group_name_H-M   'P 1'
#
loop_
_entity.id
_entity.type
_entity.pdbx_description
1 polymer ?
#
loop_
_entity_poly.entity_id
_entity_poly.type
_entity_poly.pdbx_seq_one_letter_code
_entity_poly.pdbx_strand_id
1 'polypeptide(L)'
;GGGGWGEECEYEELLAGGCPEEPWRYPEDEWETQALNYTSGTTGRPKGVLFSHRGAALNSINNALIWSLPQHPSYLWTLPLFHCSGWCFPHTVTLQAGTHVCLRSVDPAAVFAAILSQRVSHLCGAPVVANMLLHAPGAAHFGAALTSAAAGGGQRVKLLGAVVVAGE
;
A
#
# COMPACT_ATOMS: atom_id res chain seq x y z
N GLY A 1 -27.77 7.77 16.79
CA GLY A 1 -27.11 9.05 17.06
C GLY A 1 -25.94 9.16 16.13
N GLY A 2 -25.97 10.12 15.20
CA GLY A 2 -24.94 10.27 14.19
C GLY A 2 -23.75 11.05 14.75
N GLY A 3 -22.63 10.36 14.97
CA GLY A 3 -21.34 10.99 15.10
C GLY A 3 -20.92 11.50 13.72
N GLY A 4 -20.58 12.78 13.63
CA GLY A 4 -20.12 13.39 12.40
C GLY A 4 -18.78 12.79 11.97
N TRP A 5 -18.71 12.28 10.75
CA TRP A 5 -17.45 11.95 10.10
C TRP A 5 -16.72 13.29 9.83
N GLY A 6 -15.79 13.67 10.70
CA GLY A 6 -15.07 14.93 10.57
C GLY A 6 -14.31 15.45 11.80
N GLU A 7 -14.34 14.78 12.95
CA GLU A 7 -13.44 15.14 14.07
C GLU A 7 -12.02 14.68 13.76
N GLU A 8 -11.06 15.60 13.83
CA GLU A 8 -9.62 15.27 13.80
C GLU A 8 -9.32 14.37 15.01
N CYS A 9 -9.07 13.09 14.75
CA CYS A 9 -8.77 12.08 15.74
C CYS A 9 -7.49 11.36 15.30
N GLU A 10 -6.49 11.27 16.18
CA GLU A 10 -5.26 10.55 15.85
C GLU A 10 -5.54 9.04 15.76
N TYR A 11 -4.72 8.31 15.00
CA TYR A 11 -4.95 6.89 14.71
C TYR A 11 -5.14 6.03 15.97
N GLU A 12 -4.33 6.25 17.01
CA GLU A 12 -4.42 5.49 18.26
C GLU A 12 -5.71 5.79 19.05
N GLU A 13 -6.20 7.03 18.98
CA GLU A 13 -7.46 7.43 19.62
C GLU A 13 -8.65 6.80 18.89
N LEU A 14 -8.61 6.76 17.55
CA LEU A 14 -9.61 6.09 16.73
C LEU A 14 -9.67 4.59 17.04
N LEU A 15 -8.52 3.94 17.17
CA LEU A 15 -8.44 2.51 17.54
C LEU A 15 -8.99 2.26 18.95
N ALA A 16 -8.61 3.10 19.92
CA ALA A 16 -9.06 2.97 21.30
C ALA A 16 -10.58 3.16 21.46
N GLY A 17 -11.23 3.89 20.54
CA GLY A 17 -12.68 4.05 20.48
C GLY A 17 -13.45 2.83 19.95
N GLY A 18 -12.76 1.78 19.48
CA GLY A 18 -13.38 0.57 18.97
C GLY A 18 -14.00 -0.32 20.07
N CYS A 19 -15.10 -1.00 19.74
CA CYS A 19 -15.73 -1.99 20.61
C CYS A 19 -15.30 -3.41 20.18
N PRO A 20 -14.54 -4.16 21.00
CA PRO A 20 -14.10 -5.52 20.66
C PRO A 20 -15.25 -6.51 20.50
N GLU A 21 -16.39 -6.27 21.15
CA GLU A 21 -17.57 -7.14 21.06
C GLU A 21 -18.50 -6.81 19.89
N GLU A 22 -18.25 -5.74 19.12
CA GLU A 22 -19.09 -5.41 17.96
C GLU A 22 -19.03 -6.54 16.92
N PRO A 23 -20.18 -7.12 16.52
CA PRO A 23 -20.20 -8.25 15.61
C PRO A 23 -19.74 -7.83 14.21
N TRP A 24 -18.82 -8.62 13.64
CA TRP A 24 -18.40 -8.44 12.26
C TRP A 24 -19.57 -8.66 11.29
N ARG A 25 -19.68 -7.80 10.27
CA ARG A 25 -20.70 -7.90 9.22
C ARG A 25 -20.04 -8.19 7.88
N TYR A 26 -20.43 -9.30 7.27
CA TYR A 26 -20.06 -9.59 5.89
C TYR A 26 -20.98 -8.83 4.92
N PRO A 27 -20.49 -8.49 3.72
CA PRO A 27 -21.38 -8.02 2.65
C PRO A 27 -22.41 -9.11 2.33
N GLU A 28 -23.63 -8.72 2.01
CA GLU A 28 -24.69 -9.65 1.60
C GLU A 28 -24.46 -10.16 0.17
N ASP A 29 -23.83 -9.33 -0.66
CA ASP A 29 -23.43 -9.63 -2.03
C ASP A 29 -22.00 -9.12 -2.29
N GLU A 30 -21.17 -9.95 -2.92
CA GLU A 30 -19.81 -9.58 -3.30
C GLU A 30 -19.75 -8.40 -4.29
N TRP A 31 -20.85 -8.07 -4.97
CA TRP A 31 -20.96 -6.91 -5.85
C TRP A 31 -21.26 -5.59 -5.13
N GLU A 32 -21.55 -5.62 -3.83
CA GLU A 32 -21.75 -4.41 -3.03
C GLU A 32 -20.50 -3.53 -3.04
N THR A 33 -20.74 -2.22 -2.92
CA THR A 33 -19.67 -1.22 -2.93
C THR A 33 -18.87 -1.31 -1.62
N GLN A 34 -17.58 -1.57 -1.76
CA GLN A 34 -16.61 -1.54 -0.67
C GLN A 34 -16.00 -0.14 -0.48
N ALA A 35 -15.71 0.56 -1.59
CA ALA A 35 -15.03 1.85 -1.54
C ALA A 35 -15.46 2.77 -2.70
N LEU A 36 -15.40 4.08 -2.45
CA LEU A 36 -15.58 5.13 -3.45
C LEU A 36 -14.28 5.92 -3.59
N ASN A 37 -13.60 5.74 -4.71
CA ASN A 37 -12.35 6.44 -5.03
C ASN A 37 -12.64 7.62 -5.96
N TYR A 38 -12.05 8.78 -5.69
CA TYR A 38 -12.13 9.94 -6.59
C TYR A 38 -10.89 10.03 -7.46
N THR A 39 -11.10 10.19 -8.76
CA THR A 39 -10.03 10.49 -9.71
C THR A 39 -9.95 11.99 -9.91
N SER A 40 -8.74 12.54 -10.01
CA SER A 40 -8.54 13.99 -10.19
C SER A 40 -9.18 14.52 -11.47
N GLY A 41 -9.34 13.68 -12.49
CA GLY A 41 -10.01 13.97 -13.75
C GLY A 41 -9.29 15.07 -14.55
N THR A 42 -8.55 14.69 -15.60
CA THR A 42 -7.85 15.64 -16.49
C THR A 42 -8.78 16.67 -17.16
N THR A 43 -10.09 16.43 -17.11
CA THR A 43 -11.15 17.30 -17.62
C THR A 43 -11.69 18.32 -16.58
N GLY A 44 -11.05 18.45 -15.41
CA GLY A 44 -11.40 19.43 -14.37
C GLY A 44 -12.63 19.09 -13.51
N ARG A 45 -13.23 17.92 -13.71
CA ARG A 45 -14.35 17.41 -12.89
C ARG A 45 -13.99 16.03 -12.34
N PRO A 46 -13.74 15.91 -11.03
CA PRO A 46 -13.44 14.63 -10.41
C PRO A 46 -14.55 13.61 -10.66
N LYS A 47 -14.18 12.36 -10.98
CA LYS A 47 -15.12 11.26 -11.17
C LYS A 47 -14.96 10.25 -10.03
N GLY A 48 -16.09 9.86 -9.44
CA GLY A 48 -16.14 8.77 -8.46
C GLY A 48 -16.11 7.41 -9.15
N VAL A 49 -15.31 6.50 -8.61
CA VAL A 49 -15.17 5.11 -9.06
C VAL A 49 -15.55 4.20 -7.89
N LEU A 50 -16.59 3.40 -8.07
CA LEU A 50 -17.04 2.42 -7.08
C LEU A 50 -16.24 1.12 -7.24
N PHE A 51 -15.74 0.60 -6.12
CA PHE A 51 -15.06 -0.69 -6.04
C PHE A 51 -15.98 -1.69 -5.35
N SER A 52 -16.22 -2.85 -5.96
CA SER A 52 -16.94 -3.94 -5.30
C SER A 52 -16.00 -4.81 -4.45
N HIS A 53 -16.58 -5.51 -3.46
CA HIS A 53 -15.84 -6.50 -2.67
C HIS A 53 -15.19 -7.57 -3.57
N ARG A 54 -15.93 -8.07 -4.58
CA ARG A 54 -15.43 -9.04 -5.56
C ARG A 54 -14.24 -8.50 -6.34
N GLY A 55 -14.33 -7.26 -6.82
CA GLY A 55 -13.26 -6.63 -7.58
C GLY A 55 -11.97 -6.54 -6.77
N ALA A 56 -12.06 -6.11 -5.51
CA ALA A 56 -10.93 -6.04 -4.61
C ALA A 56 -10.34 -7.42 -4.27
N ALA A 57 -11.19 -8.43 -4.01
CA ALA A 57 -10.76 -9.78 -3.71
C ALA A 57 -10.02 -10.43 -4.90
N LEU A 58 -10.59 -10.36 -6.11
CA LEU A 58 -9.97 -10.89 -7.33
C LEU A 58 -8.63 -10.23 -7.64
N ASN A 59 -8.56 -8.90 -7.51
CA ASN A 59 -7.29 -8.19 -7.71
C ASN A 59 -6.26 -8.56 -6.64
N SER A 60 -6.70 -8.82 -5.41
CA SER A 60 -5.81 -9.24 -4.31
C SER A 60 -5.16 -10.59 -4.58
N ILE A 61 -5.94 -11.56 -5.08
CA ILE A 61 -5.45 -12.88 -5.51
C ILE A 61 -4.48 -12.73 -6.68
N ASN A 62 -4.86 -11.93 -7.70
CA ASN A 62 -4.00 -11.66 -8.84
C ASN A 62 -2.65 -11.05 -8.42
N ASN A 63 -2.66 -10.06 -7.52
CA ASN A 63 -1.43 -9.49 -6.97
C ASN A 63 -0.56 -10.54 -6.29
N ALA A 64 -1.14 -11.37 -5.41
CA ALA A 64 -0.42 -12.42 -4.71
C ALA A 64 0.33 -13.35 -5.68
N LEU A 65 -0.34 -13.73 -6.78
CA LEU A 65 0.21 -14.59 -7.82
C LEU A 65 1.29 -13.88 -8.66
N ILE A 66 0.97 -12.74 -9.25
CA ILE A 66 1.84 -12.05 -10.22
C ILE A 66 3.10 -11.50 -9.55
N TRP A 67 3.00 -11.08 -8.29
CA TRP A 67 4.16 -10.60 -7.53
C TRP A 67 4.91 -11.72 -6.82
N SER A 68 4.41 -12.95 -6.89
CA SER A 68 4.95 -14.08 -6.14
C SER A 68 5.14 -13.72 -4.66
N LEU A 69 4.14 -13.05 -4.06
CA LEU A 69 4.22 -12.64 -2.67
C LEU A 69 4.30 -13.90 -1.80
N PRO A 70 5.31 -14.00 -0.92
CA PRO A 70 5.38 -15.10 0.02
C PRO A 70 4.21 -15.01 1.00
N GLN A 71 4.00 -16.07 1.78
CA GLN A 71 3.18 -15.96 2.98
C GLN A 71 3.88 -15.03 3.98
N HIS A 72 3.08 -14.27 4.75
CA HIS A 72 3.55 -13.33 5.75
C HIS A 72 4.54 -12.26 5.24
N PRO A 73 4.26 -11.55 4.13
CA PRO A 73 5.16 -10.51 3.64
C PRO A 73 5.21 -9.32 4.62
N SER A 74 6.36 -8.68 4.77
CA SER A 74 6.49 -7.37 5.43
C SER A 74 6.49 -6.29 4.34
N TYR A 75 5.41 -5.52 4.27
CA TYR A 75 5.16 -4.59 3.19
C TYR A 75 5.25 -3.14 3.68
N LEU A 76 6.14 -2.35 3.09
CA LEU A 76 6.33 -0.94 3.45
C LEU A 76 5.48 -0.02 2.58
N TRP A 77 4.66 0.80 3.23
CA TRP A 77 3.83 1.82 2.58
C TRP A 77 4.64 3.09 2.34
N THR A 78 5.05 3.30 1.08
CA THR A 78 5.65 4.56 0.61
C THR A 78 4.72 5.36 -0.30
N LEU A 79 3.45 4.97 -0.38
CA LEU A 79 2.38 5.67 -1.09
C LEU A 79 1.15 5.76 -0.18
N PRO A 80 0.38 6.85 -0.23
CA PRO A 80 -0.85 6.94 0.54
C PRO A 80 -1.87 5.87 0.13
N LEU A 81 -2.48 5.20 1.11
CA LEU A 81 -3.45 4.12 0.89
C LEU A 81 -4.69 4.56 0.06
N PHE A 82 -5.04 5.85 0.10
CA PHE A 82 -6.17 6.42 -0.62
C PHE A 82 -5.92 6.68 -2.12
N HIS A 83 -4.67 6.61 -2.62
CA HIS A 83 -4.34 7.11 -3.96
C HIS A 83 -4.89 6.23 -5.12
N CYS A 84 -5.18 4.95 -4.87
CA CYS A 84 -6.09 4.10 -5.66
C CYS A 84 -6.31 2.79 -4.87
N SER A 85 -6.93 2.92 -3.69
CA SER A 85 -7.01 1.89 -2.61
C SER A 85 -5.74 1.03 -2.46
N GLY A 86 -4.57 1.67 -2.59
CA GLY A 86 -3.24 1.05 -2.60
C GLY A 86 -3.07 -0.14 -3.56
N TRP A 87 -3.59 -0.10 -4.79
CA TRP A 87 -3.52 -1.21 -5.77
C TRP A 87 -4.04 -2.56 -5.25
N CYS A 88 -4.98 -2.54 -4.29
CA CYS A 88 -5.43 -3.70 -3.50
C CYS A 88 -4.35 -4.40 -2.66
N PHE A 89 -3.13 -3.87 -2.56
CA PHE A 89 -2.13 -4.41 -1.63
C PHE A 89 -2.55 -4.37 -0.15
N PRO A 90 -3.43 -3.46 0.33
CA PRO A 90 -3.95 -3.56 1.68
C PRO A 90 -4.63 -4.92 1.89
N HIS A 91 -5.45 -5.31 0.93
CA HIS A 91 -6.16 -6.57 0.92
C HIS A 91 -5.25 -7.76 0.56
N THR A 92 -4.31 -7.61 -0.38
CA THR A 92 -3.34 -8.67 -0.72
C THR A 92 -2.44 -9.04 0.45
N VAL A 93 -1.88 -8.05 1.15
CA VAL A 93 -1.02 -8.31 2.30
C VAL A 93 -1.85 -8.92 3.43
N THR A 94 -3.08 -8.46 3.66
CA THR A 94 -4.00 -9.08 4.63
C THR A 94 -4.34 -10.53 4.24
N LEU A 95 -4.63 -10.79 2.96
CA LEU A 95 -4.88 -12.13 2.41
C LEU A 95 -3.70 -13.08 2.64
N GLN A 96 -2.47 -12.57 2.54
CA GLN A 96 -1.24 -13.32 2.79
C GLN A 96 -0.82 -13.34 4.27
N ALA A 97 -1.66 -12.84 5.19
CA ALA A 97 -1.36 -12.68 6.62
C ALA A 97 -0.03 -11.94 6.88
N GLY A 98 0.22 -10.91 6.07
CA GLY A 98 1.42 -10.08 6.13
C GLY A 98 1.33 -8.92 7.11
N THR A 99 2.45 -8.21 7.24
CA THR A 99 2.60 -7.03 8.08
C THR A 99 2.59 -5.77 7.23
N HIS A 100 1.76 -4.80 7.63
CA HIS A 100 1.75 -3.47 7.07
C HIS A 100 2.71 -2.57 7.86
N VAL A 101 3.78 -2.12 7.22
CA VAL A 101 4.72 -1.14 7.79
C VAL A 101 4.33 0.23 7.27
N CYS A 102 3.74 1.06 8.12
CA CYS A 102 3.25 2.39 7.76
C CYS A 102 4.25 3.47 8.22
N LEU A 103 4.46 4.48 7.37
CA LEU A 103 5.22 5.68 7.71
C LEU A 103 4.28 6.89 7.74
N ARG A 104 4.50 7.82 8.68
CA ARG A 104 3.75 9.09 8.72
C ARG A 104 4.07 9.98 7.52
N SER A 105 5.31 9.93 7.03
CA SER A 105 5.75 10.60 5.82
C SER A 105 6.85 9.80 5.11
N VAL A 106 7.00 10.02 3.82
CA VAL A 106 8.05 9.38 3.02
C VAL A 106 9.32 10.22 3.11
N ASP A 107 10.21 9.80 4.00
CA ASP A 107 11.57 10.34 4.18
C ASP A 107 12.60 9.20 4.00
N PRO A 108 13.72 9.42 3.27
CA PRO A 108 14.69 8.36 3.02
C PRO A 108 15.27 7.71 4.29
N ALA A 109 15.58 8.49 5.32
CA ALA A 109 16.15 7.93 6.54
C ALA A 109 15.12 7.04 7.27
N ALA A 110 13.87 7.48 7.35
CA ALA A 110 12.78 6.68 7.90
C ALA A 110 12.52 5.40 7.09
N VAL A 111 12.53 5.47 5.76
CA VAL A 111 12.37 4.32 4.87
C VAL A 111 13.49 3.30 5.09
N PHE A 112 14.75 3.75 5.10
CA PHE A 112 15.90 2.87 5.31
C PHE A 112 15.91 2.22 6.69
N ALA A 113 15.58 2.98 7.74
CA ALA A 113 15.44 2.45 9.09
C ALA A 113 14.32 1.41 9.19
N ALA A 114 13.18 1.65 8.54
CA ALA A 114 12.06 0.71 8.51
C ALA A 114 12.41 -0.57 7.75
N ILE A 115 13.10 -0.48 6.61
CA ILE A 115 13.54 -1.64 5.83
C ILE A 115 14.35 -2.61 6.71
N LEU A 116 15.30 -2.08 7.48
CA LEU A 116 16.17 -2.89 8.33
C LEU A 116 15.44 -3.41 9.58
N SER A 117 14.78 -2.51 10.33
CA SER A 117 14.17 -2.85 11.62
C SER A 117 12.94 -3.77 11.47
N GLN A 118 12.15 -3.59 10.41
CA GLN A 118 10.90 -4.33 10.17
C GLN A 118 11.07 -5.45 9.13
N ARG A 119 12.31 -5.69 8.66
CA ARG A 119 12.64 -6.72 7.66
C ARG A 119 11.73 -6.66 6.44
N VAL A 120 11.56 -5.46 5.90
CA VAL A 120 10.67 -5.21 4.76
C VAL A 120 11.09 -6.09 3.58
N SER A 121 10.12 -6.81 3.01
CA SER A 121 10.33 -7.65 1.83
C SER A 121 9.79 -7.02 0.54
N HIS A 122 8.79 -6.14 0.65
CA HIS A 122 8.12 -5.53 -0.51
C HIS A 122 7.79 -4.06 -0.25
N LEU A 123 7.83 -3.23 -1.31
CA LEU A 123 7.24 -1.89 -1.32
C LEU A 123 6.77 -1.50 -2.72
N CYS A 124 5.87 -0.52 -2.81
CA CYS A 124 5.55 0.18 -4.06
C CYS A 124 5.87 1.66 -3.92
N GLY A 125 6.61 2.20 -4.87
CA GLY A 125 6.99 3.61 -4.90
C GLY A 125 6.62 4.26 -6.21
N ALA A 126 6.14 5.50 -6.17
CA ALA A 126 6.11 6.33 -7.37
C ALA A 126 7.56 6.59 -7.85
N PRO A 127 7.79 6.84 -9.15
CA PRO A 127 9.13 7.13 -9.66
C PRO A 127 9.90 8.21 -8.89
N VAL A 128 9.17 9.22 -8.37
CA VAL A 128 9.75 10.26 -7.52
C VAL A 128 10.29 9.72 -6.19
N VAL A 129 9.62 8.75 -5.56
CA VAL A 129 10.08 8.11 -4.32
C VAL A 129 11.31 7.25 -4.62
N ALA A 130 11.28 6.47 -5.70
CA ALA A 130 12.44 5.68 -6.10
C ALA A 130 13.67 6.57 -6.37
N ASN A 131 13.48 7.68 -7.09
CA ASN A 131 14.55 8.65 -7.35
C ASN A 131 15.08 9.27 -6.05
N MET A 132 14.19 9.68 -5.15
CA MET A 132 14.55 10.23 -3.84
C MET A 132 15.43 9.25 -3.04
N LEU A 133 15.05 7.97 -2.98
CA LEU A 133 15.81 6.95 -2.26
C LEU A 133 17.17 6.67 -2.92
N LEU A 134 17.25 6.66 -4.26
CA LEU A 134 18.50 6.42 -4.99
C LEU A 134 19.56 7.50 -4.76
N HIS A 135 19.14 8.75 -4.53
CA HIS A 135 20.05 9.89 -4.36
C HIS A 135 20.23 10.29 -2.89
N ALA A 136 19.65 9.55 -1.95
CA ALA A 136 19.76 9.85 -0.53
C ALA A 136 21.14 9.49 0.04
N PRO A 137 21.69 10.30 0.98
CA PRO A 137 22.87 9.92 1.74
C PRO A 137 22.63 8.59 2.48
N GLY A 138 23.54 7.64 2.35
CA GLY A 138 23.38 6.31 2.94
C GLY A 138 22.65 5.28 2.06
N ALA A 139 22.38 5.59 0.78
CA ALA A 139 21.85 4.64 -0.21
C ALA A 139 22.77 3.43 -0.53
N ALA A 140 23.82 3.19 0.27
CA ALA A 140 24.77 2.12 0.06
C ALA A 140 24.18 0.76 0.48
N HIS A 141 24.03 -0.13 -0.52
CA HIS A 141 23.92 -1.58 -0.40
C HIS A 141 23.04 -2.13 0.73
N PHE A 142 21.72 -2.12 0.50
CA PHE A 142 20.84 -3.02 1.24
C PHE A 142 21.12 -4.45 0.76
N GLY A 143 21.68 -5.29 1.63
CA GLY A 143 21.89 -6.72 1.38
C GLY A 143 20.58 -7.53 1.30
N ALA A 144 19.44 -6.91 1.59
CA ALA A 144 18.11 -7.52 1.48
C ALA A 144 17.58 -7.39 0.04
N ALA A 145 17.15 -8.50 -0.53
CA ALA A 145 16.41 -8.49 -1.78
C ALA A 145 15.03 -7.85 -1.53
N LEU A 146 14.77 -6.70 -2.14
CA LEU A 146 13.51 -5.97 -2.03
C LEU A 146 12.73 -6.11 -3.34
N THR A 147 11.52 -6.62 -3.32
CA THR A 147 10.68 -6.58 -4.52
C THR A 147 9.97 -5.24 -4.56
N SER A 148 10.10 -4.49 -5.66
CA SER A 148 9.42 -3.22 -5.83
C SER A 148 8.75 -3.10 -7.19
N ALA A 149 7.63 -2.40 -7.25
CA ALA A 149 7.09 -1.92 -8.53
C ALA A 149 6.91 -0.41 -8.53
N ALA A 150 7.14 0.16 -9.71
CA ALA A 150 6.49 1.37 -10.16
C ALA A 150 5.24 0.98 -10.98
N ALA A 151 4.31 1.92 -11.20
CA ALA A 151 3.08 1.67 -11.96
C ALA A 151 3.40 0.97 -13.31
N GLY A 152 3.10 -0.33 -13.44
CA GLY A 152 3.45 -1.13 -14.61
C GLY A 152 3.72 -2.62 -14.40
N GLY A 153 3.96 -3.11 -13.18
CA GLY A 153 4.09 -4.54 -12.88
C GLY A 153 5.18 -4.88 -11.85
N GLY A 154 5.04 -6.01 -11.16
CA GLY A 154 5.98 -6.48 -10.14
C GLY A 154 7.30 -6.96 -10.73
N GLN A 155 8.41 -6.31 -10.40
CA GLN A 155 9.75 -6.80 -10.74
C GLN A 155 10.60 -6.98 -9.48
N ARG A 156 11.43 -8.03 -9.44
CA ARG A 156 12.43 -8.17 -8.38
C ARG A 156 13.55 -7.17 -8.61
N VAL A 157 13.56 -6.10 -7.83
CA VAL A 157 14.65 -5.13 -7.84
C VAL A 157 15.69 -5.58 -6.81
N LYS A 158 16.78 -6.20 -7.27
CA LYS A 158 17.95 -6.27 -6.40
C LYS A 158 18.45 -4.85 -6.20
N LEU A 159 18.33 -4.31 -4.99
CA LEU A 159 18.92 -3.02 -4.59
C LEU A 159 20.46 -3.15 -4.42
N LEU A 160 21.07 -3.82 -5.40
CA LEU A 160 22.48 -4.14 -5.56
C LEU A 160 22.80 -3.81 -7.02
N GLY A 161 23.03 -2.52 -7.28
CA GLY A 161 23.47 -1.99 -8.57
C GLY A 161 22.35 -1.88 -9.61
N ALA A 162 21.84 -0.66 -9.79
CA ALA A 162 21.08 -0.19 -10.96
C ALA A 162 19.95 -1.10 -11.47
N VAL A 163 18.69 -0.86 -11.05
CA VAL A 163 17.54 -1.51 -11.70
C VAL A 163 16.45 -0.50 -12.04
N VAL A 164 16.48 -0.18 -13.35
CA VAL A 164 15.38 0.09 -14.29
C VAL A 164 14.45 1.26 -13.96
N VAL A 165 14.86 2.42 -14.48
CA VAL A 165 13.93 3.42 -15.00
C VAL A 165 13.18 2.79 -16.17
N ALA A 166 11.86 2.68 -16.06
CA ALA A 166 11.01 2.52 -17.24
C ALA A 166 10.94 3.88 -17.96
N GLY A 167 11.73 4.05 -19.03
CA GLY A 167 11.21 4.66 -20.26
C GLY A 167 10.46 3.54 -21.01
N GLU A 168 9.33 3.76 -21.66
CA GLU A 168 8.76 4.95 -22.30
C GLU A 168 7.29 5.17 -21.93
#